data_AF-A0AAE9Z8Z5-F1
#
_entry.id   AF-A0AAE9Z8Z5-F1
#
_cell.length_a   1.000
_cell.length_b   1.000
_cell.length_c   1.000
_cell.angle_alpha   90.00
_cell.angle_beta   90.00
_cell.angle_gamma   90.00
#
_symmetry.space_group_name_H-M   'P 1'
#
loop_
_entity.id
_entity.type
_entity.pdbx_description
1 polymer ?
#
loop_
_entity_poly.entity_id
_entity_poly.type
_entity_poly.pdbx_seq_one_letter_code
_entity_poly.pdbx_strand_id
1 'polypeptide(L)'
;MSAILTAISIAKAVGLTNWLNGKLSGSDNDAAKIATKVIDFAVQQTGERTPNKMIKKLNADPDLTAKLRQTLQDNEHELDMAPYQDRADARAMHNQHPQQADKIADRIMTYNPIFIFLVLAAHVLAVIYLQDHSIILSTITSVLGMAIKSLFDERSCVTGFYFGSSMGSKAKDQHHQEGLSID
;
A
#
# COMPACT_ATOMS: atom_id res chain seq x y z
N MET A 1 -11.12 11.04 -11.58
CA MET A 1 -10.01 10.24 -12.14
C MET A 1 -9.09 9.88 -10.98
N SER A 2 -8.77 8.61 -10.77
CA SER A 2 -7.90 8.18 -9.65
C SER A 2 -6.47 8.68 -9.84
N ALA A 3 -5.79 9.09 -8.77
CA ALA A 3 -4.38 9.50 -8.79
C ALA A 3 -3.48 8.44 -9.45
N ILE A 4 -3.77 7.16 -9.21
CA ILE A 4 -3.07 6.02 -9.81
C ILE A 4 -3.14 6.06 -11.34
N LEU A 5 -4.33 6.30 -11.92
CA LEU A 5 -4.52 6.36 -13.37
C LEU A 5 -3.79 7.56 -13.98
N THR A 6 -3.77 8.69 -13.28
CA THR A 6 -3.02 9.87 -13.71
C THR A 6 -1.52 9.61 -13.68
N ALA A 7 -0.99 9.01 -12.62
CA ALA A 7 0.42 8.66 -12.52
C ALA A 7 0.85 7.64 -13.59
N ILE A 8 0.03 6.64 -13.90
CA ILE A 8 0.28 5.69 -15.00
C ILE A 8 0.32 6.42 -16.36
N SER A 9 -0.57 7.38 -16.57
CA SER A 9 -0.60 8.18 -17.80
C SER A 9 0.65 9.05 -17.95
N ILE A 10 1.15 9.63 -16.85
CA ILE A 10 2.43 10.36 -16.80
C ILE A 10 3.60 9.40 -17.09
N ALA A 11 3.63 8.24 -16.44
CA ALA A 11 4.66 7.22 -16.66
C ALA A 11 4.71 6.74 -18.10
N LYS A 12 3.55 6.64 -18.76
CA LYS A 12 3.47 6.33 -20.19
C LYS A 12 4.10 7.43 -21.05
N ALA A 13 3.86 8.70 -20.72
CA ALA A 13 4.46 9.84 -21.43
C ALA A 13 5.99 9.87 -21.31
N VAL A 14 6.53 9.48 -20.14
CA VAL A 14 8.00 9.46 -19.90
C VAL A 14 8.68 8.11 -20.18
N GLY A 15 7.92 7.10 -20.61
CA GLY A 15 8.45 5.77 -20.92
C GLY A 15 8.93 4.97 -19.70
N LEU A 16 8.27 5.13 -18.55
CA LEU A 16 8.57 4.44 -17.28
C LEU A 16 7.40 3.57 -16.76
N THR A 17 6.45 3.19 -17.61
CA THR A 17 5.23 2.45 -17.20
C THR A 17 5.54 1.17 -16.40
N ASN A 18 6.48 0.35 -16.87
CA ASN A 18 6.81 -0.91 -16.19
C ASN A 18 7.45 -0.67 -14.81
N TRP A 19 8.34 0.31 -14.73
CA TRP A 19 8.99 0.70 -13.47
C TRP A 19 7.96 1.22 -12.46
N LEU A 20 7.04 2.10 -12.88
CA LEU A 20 6.02 2.62 -11.98
C LEU A 20 5.03 1.52 -11.55
N ASN A 21 4.61 0.65 -12.46
CA ASN A 21 3.71 -0.47 -12.11
C ASN A 21 4.34 -1.38 -11.04
N GLY A 22 5.66 -1.62 -11.10
CA GLY A 22 6.37 -2.34 -10.04
C GLY A 22 6.25 -1.64 -8.68
N LYS A 23 6.39 -0.32 -8.65
CA LYS A 23 6.26 0.47 -7.40
C LYS A 23 4.83 0.56 -6.87
N LEU A 24 3.83 0.50 -7.75
CA LEU A 24 2.41 0.54 -7.39
C LEU A 24 1.84 -0.82 -6.96
N SER A 25 2.66 -1.88 -6.89
CA SER A 25 2.24 -3.25 -6.52
C SER A 25 1.83 -3.46 -5.06
N GLY A 26 1.92 -2.41 -4.22
CA GLY A 26 1.51 -2.43 -2.82
C GLY A 26 -0.01 -2.37 -2.62
N SER A 27 -0.44 -1.99 -1.41
CA SER A 27 -1.86 -1.74 -1.15
C SER A 27 -2.37 -0.54 -1.96
N ASP A 28 -3.67 -0.48 -2.26
CA ASP A 28 -4.27 0.65 -3.00
C ASP A 28 -3.96 2.02 -2.36
N ASN A 29 -3.87 2.06 -1.02
CA ASN A 29 -3.54 3.27 -0.28
C ASN A 29 -2.06 3.68 -0.46
N ASP A 30 -1.14 2.72 -0.40
CA ASP A 30 0.28 2.98 -0.63
C ASP A 30 0.54 3.39 -2.08
N ALA A 31 -0.10 2.70 -3.03
CA ALA A 31 -0.06 3.02 -4.44
C ALA A 31 -0.60 4.44 -4.71
N ALA A 32 -1.68 4.85 -4.04
CA ALA A 32 -2.23 6.21 -4.17
C ALA A 32 -1.26 7.29 -3.65
N LYS A 33 -0.50 7.03 -2.58
CA LYS A 33 0.51 7.96 -2.05
C LYS A 33 1.68 8.13 -3.01
N ILE A 34 2.21 7.02 -3.52
CA ILE A 34 3.27 7.02 -4.54
C ILE A 34 2.78 7.77 -5.78
N ALA A 35 1.57 7.47 -6.26
CA ALA A 35 0.97 8.13 -7.41
C ALA A 35 0.80 9.64 -7.21
N THR A 36 0.36 10.07 -6.02
CA THR A 36 0.27 11.50 -5.66
C THR A 36 1.62 12.18 -5.75
N LYS A 37 2.68 11.55 -5.23
CA LYS A 37 4.03 12.10 -5.27
C LYS A 37 4.59 12.21 -6.70
N VAL A 38 4.31 11.22 -7.56
CA VAL A 38 4.64 11.28 -9.00
C VAL A 38 3.93 12.45 -9.68
N ILE A 39 2.66 12.69 -9.35
CA ILE A 39 1.91 13.83 -9.86
C ILE A 39 2.54 15.13 -9.36
N ASP A 40 2.94 15.24 -8.10
CA ASP A 40 3.57 16.44 -7.55
C ASP A 40 4.87 16.80 -8.28
N PHE A 41 5.73 15.81 -8.57
CA PHE A 41 6.93 16.04 -9.38
C PHE A 41 6.58 16.51 -10.79
N ALA A 42 5.55 15.93 -11.39
CA ALA A 42 5.08 16.36 -12.70
C ALA A 42 4.47 17.77 -12.68
N VAL A 43 3.74 18.16 -11.62
CA VAL A 43 3.25 19.53 -11.42
C VAL A 43 4.43 20.50 -11.27
N GLN A 44 5.46 20.15 -10.50
CA GLN A 44 6.64 20.99 -10.31
C GLN A 44 7.38 21.27 -11.62
N GLN A 45 7.53 20.26 -12.49
CA GLN A 45 8.22 20.43 -13.76
C GLN A 45 7.35 21.09 -14.84
N THR A 46 6.06 20.76 -14.89
CA THR A 46 5.16 21.27 -15.94
C THR A 46 4.46 22.57 -15.58
N GLY A 47 4.32 22.90 -14.30
CA GLY A 47 3.49 23.98 -13.77
C GLY A 47 1.98 23.74 -13.90
N GLU A 48 1.57 22.60 -14.44
CA GLU A 48 0.17 22.29 -14.74
C GLU A 48 -0.40 21.33 -13.70
N ARG A 49 -1.56 21.66 -13.13
CA ARG A 49 -2.25 20.83 -12.13
C ARG A 49 -3.28 19.89 -12.72
N THR A 50 -3.59 20.06 -14.01
CA THR A 50 -4.62 19.27 -14.69
C THR A 50 -3.97 18.12 -15.47
N PRO A 51 -4.38 16.85 -15.27
CA PRO A 51 -3.78 15.70 -15.94
C PRO A 51 -3.64 15.85 -17.46
N ASN A 52 -4.71 16.31 -18.12
CA ASN A 52 -4.72 16.46 -19.59
C ASN A 52 -3.74 17.54 -20.08
N LYS A 53 -3.61 18.66 -19.35
CA LYS A 53 -2.69 19.75 -19.70
C LYS A 53 -1.24 19.34 -19.46
N MET A 54 -1.00 18.65 -18.34
CA MET A 54 0.31 18.12 -17.97
C MET A 54 0.83 17.13 -19.01
N ILE A 55 0.03 16.12 -19.38
CA ILE A 55 0.41 15.13 -20.40
C ILE A 55 0.65 15.80 -21.75
N LYS A 56 -0.21 16.76 -22.14
CA LYS A 56 -0.02 17.50 -23.39
C LYS A 56 1.29 18.28 -23.40
N LYS A 57 1.68 18.89 -22.28
CA LYS A 57 2.93 19.64 -22.15
C LYS A 57 4.15 18.73 -22.14
N LEU A 58 4.09 17.58 -21.47
CA LEU A 58 5.14 16.55 -21.52
C LEU A 58 5.34 16.04 -22.95
N ASN A 59 4.26 15.70 -23.65
CA ASN A 59 4.35 15.23 -25.04
C ASN A 59 4.84 16.30 -26.03
N ALA A 60 4.62 17.59 -25.72
CA ALA A 60 5.06 18.70 -26.56
C ALA A 60 6.51 19.11 -26.33
N ASP A 61 7.09 18.74 -25.19
CA ASP A 61 8.43 19.17 -24.76
C ASP A 61 9.27 17.94 -24.33
N PRO A 62 10.12 17.43 -25.23
CA PRO A 62 11.01 16.31 -24.95
C PRO A 62 12.00 16.56 -23.79
N ASP A 63 12.42 17.81 -23.59
CA ASP A 63 13.37 18.17 -22.53
C ASP A 63 12.70 18.09 -21.15
N LEU A 64 11.45 18.56 -21.04
CA LEU A 64 10.64 18.37 -19.83
C LEU A 64 10.38 16.89 -19.55
N THR A 65 10.16 16.08 -20.59
CA THR A 65 9.97 14.64 -20.46
C THR A 65 11.23 13.95 -19.94
N ALA A 66 12.39 14.26 -20.51
CA ALA A 66 13.67 13.72 -20.06
C ALA A 66 13.98 14.15 -18.61
N LYS A 67 13.73 15.42 -18.28
CA LYS A 67 13.96 15.96 -16.94
C LYS A 67 13.03 15.34 -15.90
N LEU A 68 11.74 15.14 -16.22
CA LEU A 68 10.81 14.46 -15.32
C LEU A 68 11.19 12.99 -15.16
N ARG A 69 11.59 12.30 -16.23
CA ARG A 69 12.09 10.92 -16.18
C ARG A 69 13.27 10.82 -15.21
N GLN A 70 14.25 11.69 -15.36
CA GLN A 70 15.42 11.74 -14.48
C GLN A 70 15.01 12.07 -13.03
N THR A 71 14.12 13.05 -12.83
CA THR A 71 13.61 13.40 -11.49
C THR A 71 12.99 12.19 -10.79
N LEU A 72 12.18 11.38 -11.49
CA LEU A 72 11.54 10.20 -10.91
C LEU A 72 12.54 9.11 -10.53
N GLN A 73 13.61 8.96 -11.31
CA GLN A 73 14.67 7.99 -11.02
C GLN A 73 15.59 8.48 -9.89
N ASP A 74 15.98 9.75 -9.90
CA ASP A 74 16.82 10.36 -8.86
C ASP A 74 16.12 10.41 -7.49
N ASN A 75 14.78 10.53 -7.49
CA ASN A 75 13.95 10.53 -6.29
C ASN A 75 13.25 9.19 -6.06
N GLU A 76 13.80 8.10 -6.61
CA GLU A 76 13.28 6.75 -6.43
C GLU A 76 13.12 6.39 -4.95
N HIS A 77 14.12 6.71 -4.13
CA HIS A 77 14.07 6.47 -2.69
C HIS A 77 12.94 7.27 -2.00
N GLU A 78 12.71 8.51 -2.41
CA GLU A 78 11.64 9.34 -1.84
C GLU A 78 10.25 8.77 -2.20
N LEU A 79 10.09 8.27 -3.41
CA LEU A 79 8.87 7.59 -3.85
C LEU A 79 8.62 6.31 -3.04
N ASP A 80 9.66 5.52 -2.79
CA ASP A 80 9.56 4.31 -1.97
C ASP A 80 9.24 4.64 -0.50
N MET A 81 9.67 5.82 -0.03
CA MET A 81 9.42 6.27 1.34
C MET A 81 8.07 6.98 1.53
N ALA A 82 7.43 7.47 0.45
CA ALA A 82 6.17 8.21 0.51
C ALA A 82 5.05 7.49 1.30
N PRO A 83 4.86 6.15 1.18
CA PRO A 83 3.88 5.43 2.01
C PRO A 83 4.13 5.49 3.52
N TYR A 84 5.39 5.66 3.92
CA TYR A 84 5.84 5.60 5.30
C TYR A 84 5.94 6.97 5.99
N GLN A 85 5.88 8.08 5.26
CA GLN A 85 5.98 9.44 5.82
C GLN A 85 4.88 9.72 6.85
N ASP A 86 3.63 9.34 6.57
CA ASP A 86 2.53 9.47 7.54
C ASP A 86 2.79 8.73 8.86
N ARG A 87 3.56 7.63 8.83
CA ARG A 87 3.91 6.88 10.04
C ARG A 87 4.94 7.63 10.88
N ALA A 88 5.82 8.42 10.27
CA ALA A 88 6.78 9.26 10.98
C ALA A 88 6.08 10.38 11.75
N ASP A 89 5.11 11.04 11.12
CA ASP A 89 4.29 12.07 11.77
C ASP A 89 3.41 11.50 12.89
N ALA A 90 2.81 10.33 12.66
CA ALA A 90 2.05 9.63 13.69
C ALA A 90 2.92 9.26 14.91
N ARG A 91 4.20 8.90 14.70
CA ARG A 91 5.17 8.66 15.79
C ARG A 91 5.60 9.94 16.49
N ALA A 92 5.74 11.05 15.77
CA ALA A 92 6.01 12.35 16.39
C ALA A 92 4.85 12.79 17.30
N MET A 93 3.60 12.50 16.92
CA MET A 93 2.41 12.69 17.77
C MET A 93 2.35 11.74 18.97
N HIS A 94 2.83 10.49 18.84
CA HIS A 94 2.95 9.54 19.97
C HIS A 94 3.82 10.07 21.09
N ASN A 95 4.94 10.74 20.76
CA ASN A 95 5.81 11.38 21.75
C ASN A 95 5.09 12.45 22.59
N GLN A 96 3.97 13.00 22.10
CA GLN A 96 3.17 14.00 22.82
C GLN A 96 2.03 13.37 23.64
N HIS A 97 1.44 12.26 23.18
CA HIS A 97 0.30 11.59 23.85
C HIS A 97 0.39 10.05 23.78
N PRO A 98 1.38 9.41 24.44
CA PRO A 98 1.66 7.98 24.25
C PRO A 98 0.54 7.07 24.79
N GLN A 99 -0.13 7.49 25.86
CA GLN A 99 -1.04 6.64 26.64
C GLN A 99 -2.30 6.18 25.89
N GLN A 100 -2.77 6.94 24.89
CA GLN A 100 -3.96 6.57 24.12
C GLN A 100 -3.62 5.56 23.01
N ALA A 101 -2.49 5.78 22.33
CA ALA A 101 -2.00 4.88 21.29
C ALA A 101 -1.59 3.52 21.86
N ASP A 102 -0.94 3.50 23.04
CA ASP A 102 -0.53 2.27 23.72
C ASP A 102 -1.75 1.44 24.15
N LYS A 103 -2.79 2.08 24.70
CA LYS A 103 -4.03 1.38 25.12
C LYS A 103 -4.80 0.76 23.96
N ILE A 104 -4.85 1.45 22.81
CA ILE A 104 -5.52 0.93 21.62
C ILE A 104 -4.71 -0.24 21.05
N ALA A 105 -3.39 -0.09 20.97
CA ALA A 105 -2.49 -1.12 20.48
C ALA A 105 -2.54 -2.40 21.33
N ASP A 106 -2.55 -2.27 22.66
CA ASP A 106 -2.63 -3.39 23.59
C ASP A 106 -3.96 -4.15 23.46
N ARG A 107 -5.07 -3.40 23.30
CA ARG A 107 -6.39 -3.98 23.03
C ARG A 107 -6.40 -4.74 21.70
N ILE A 108 -5.87 -4.15 20.63
CA ILE A 108 -5.81 -4.82 19.32
C ILE A 108 -4.93 -6.07 19.42
N MET A 109 -3.74 -6.01 20.03
CA MET A 109 -2.85 -7.17 20.13
C MET A 109 -3.43 -8.31 20.97
N THR A 110 -4.22 -8.00 21.99
CA THR A 110 -4.77 -9.00 22.90
C THR A 110 -6.06 -9.64 22.39
N TYR A 111 -7.01 -8.83 21.90
CA TYR A 111 -8.34 -9.33 21.54
C TYR A 111 -8.45 -9.81 20.10
N ASN A 112 -7.68 -9.23 19.19
CA ASN A 112 -7.77 -9.55 17.76
C ASN A 112 -7.47 -11.03 17.45
N PRO A 113 -6.44 -11.69 18.04
CA PRO A 113 -6.22 -13.13 17.87
C PRO A 113 -7.39 -13.99 18.34
N ILE A 114 -8.06 -13.58 19.42
CA ILE A 114 -9.25 -14.28 19.96
C ILE A 114 -10.40 -14.17 18.96
N PHE A 115 -10.64 -12.98 18.40
CA PHE A 115 -11.66 -12.78 17.37
C PHE A 115 -11.35 -13.56 16.09
N ILE A 116 -10.10 -13.58 15.62
CA ILE A 116 -9.69 -14.39 14.47
C ILE A 116 -10.01 -15.87 14.73
N PHE A 117 -9.69 -16.38 15.92
CA PHE A 117 -10.00 -17.76 16.29
C PHE A 117 -11.51 -18.04 16.31
N LEU A 118 -12.32 -17.13 16.85
CA LEU A 118 -13.79 -17.24 16.85
C LEU A 118 -14.37 -17.23 15.44
N VAL A 119 -13.88 -16.37 14.56
CA VAL A 119 -14.31 -16.29 13.16
C VAL A 119 -13.91 -17.55 12.39
N LEU A 120 -12.72 -18.10 12.65
CA LEU A 120 -12.28 -19.39 12.12
C LEU A 120 -13.16 -20.55 12.59
N ALA A 121 -13.47 -20.61 13.88
CA ALA A 121 -14.38 -21.62 14.43
C ALA A 121 -15.78 -21.52 13.79
N ALA A 122 -16.30 -20.30 13.66
CA ALA A 122 -17.57 -20.05 12.97
C ALA A 122 -17.52 -20.46 11.49
N HIS A 123 -16.39 -20.25 10.81
CA HIS A 123 -16.20 -20.69 9.43
C HIS A 123 -16.25 -22.22 9.30
N VAL A 124 -15.55 -22.95 10.17
CA VAL A 124 -15.59 -24.42 10.19
C VAL A 124 -17.01 -24.93 10.44
N LEU A 125 -17.73 -24.33 11.40
CA LEU A 125 -19.13 -24.68 11.66
C LEU A 125 -20.03 -24.39 10.46
N ALA A 126 -19.86 -23.25 9.79
CA ALA A 126 -20.62 -22.91 8.59
C ALA A 126 -20.38 -23.91 7.46
N VAL A 127 -19.14 -24.38 7.27
CA VAL A 127 -18.82 -25.40 6.27
C VAL A 127 -19.52 -26.72 6.60
N ILE A 128 -19.51 -27.17 7.86
CA ILE A 128 -20.16 -28.43 8.27
C ILE A 128 -21.69 -28.35 8.10
N TYR A 129 -22.31 -27.25 8.52
CA TYR A 129 -23.77 -27.12 8.52
C TYR A 129 -24.37 -26.71 7.18
N LEU A 130 -23.64 -25.98 6.33
CA LEU A 130 -24.13 -25.47 5.05
C LEU A 130 -23.47 -26.13 3.83
N GLN A 131 -22.84 -27.30 3.99
CA GLN A 131 -22.22 -28.05 2.90
C GLN A 131 -23.15 -28.30 1.70
N ASP A 132 -24.46 -28.46 1.96
CA ASP A 132 -25.48 -28.73 0.94
C ASP A 132 -25.98 -27.46 0.22
N HIS A 133 -25.56 -26.27 0.68
CA HIS A 133 -25.97 -24.97 0.17
C HIS A 133 -24.77 -24.17 -0.37
N SER A 134 -24.20 -24.65 -1.48
CA SER A 134 -22.96 -24.13 -2.09
C SER A 134 -22.93 -22.62 -2.33
N ILE A 135 -24.05 -22.01 -2.77
CA ILE A 135 -24.14 -20.56 -3.03
C ILE A 135 -24.03 -19.75 -1.71
N ILE A 136 -24.75 -20.18 -0.68
CA ILE A 136 -24.77 -19.52 0.63
C ILE A 136 -23.40 -19.70 1.29
N LEU A 137 -22.84 -20.90 1.22
CA LEU A 137 -21.52 -21.22 1.77
C LEU A 137 -20.41 -20.37 1.15
N SER A 138 -20.42 -20.18 -0.17
CA SER A 138 -19.44 -19.33 -0.87
C SER A 138 -19.52 -17.85 -0.42
N THR A 139 -20.74 -17.35 -0.27
CA THR A 139 -20.97 -15.97 0.21
C THR A 139 -20.47 -15.79 1.63
N ILE A 140 -20.82 -16.71 2.55
CA ILE A 140 -20.36 -16.69 3.94
C ILE A 140 -18.84 -16.79 4.02
N THR A 141 -18.24 -17.70 3.25
CA THR A 141 -16.78 -17.88 3.21
C THR A 141 -16.08 -16.59 2.77
N SER A 142 -16.60 -15.91 1.75
CA SER A 142 -16.04 -14.65 1.26
C SER A 142 -16.11 -13.55 2.33
N VAL A 143 -17.25 -13.42 3.02
CA VAL A 143 -17.43 -12.43 4.10
C VAL A 143 -16.54 -12.71 5.30
N LEU A 144 -16.45 -13.97 5.74
CA LEU A 144 -15.58 -14.37 6.84
C LEU A 144 -14.10 -14.19 6.48
N GLY A 145 -13.71 -14.49 5.23
CA GLY A 145 -12.36 -14.23 4.73
C GLY A 145 -12.00 -12.74 4.74
N MET A 146 -12.92 -11.87 4.32
CA MET A 146 -12.74 -10.41 4.43
C MET A 146 -12.60 -9.95 5.87
N ALA A 147 -13.39 -10.49 6.80
CA ALA A 147 -13.29 -10.17 8.22
C ALA A 147 -11.94 -10.58 8.82
N ILE A 148 -11.46 -11.79 8.53
CA ILE A 148 -10.15 -12.27 8.96
C ILE A 148 -9.05 -11.37 8.39
N LYS A 149 -9.11 -11.02 7.10
CA LYS A 149 -8.14 -10.12 6.48
C LYS A 149 -8.11 -8.75 7.16
N SER A 150 -9.27 -8.14 7.42
CA SER A 150 -9.38 -6.86 8.11
C SER A 150 -8.72 -6.90 9.50
N LEU A 151 -8.97 -7.98 10.24
CA LEU A 151 -8.37 -8.22 11.56
C LEU A 151 -6.83 -8.33 11.49
N PHE A 152 -6.29 -9.04 10.49
CA PHE A 152 -4.84 -9.08 10.27
C PHE A 152 -4.26 -7.74 9.84
N ASP A 153 -4.96 -6.97 8.99
CA ASP A 153 -4.53 -5.66 8.53
C ASP A 153 -4.42 -4.67 9.70
N GLU A 154 -5.37 -4.67 10.65
CA GLU A 154 -5.29 -3.88 11.88
C GLU A 154 -4.03 -4.21 12.70
N ARG A 155 -3.72 -5.51 12.86
CA ARG A 155 -2.53 -5.95 13.59
C ARG A 155 -1.24 -5.52 12.87
N SER A 156 -1.21 -5.65 11.55
CA SER A 156 -0.09 -5.21 10.71
C SER A 156 0.12 -3.69 10.76
N CYS A 157 -0.97 -2.92 10.86
CA CYS A 157 -0.92 -1.49 11.08
C CYS A 157 -0.27 -1.14 12.42
N VAL A 158 -0.68 -1.82 13.50
CA VAL A 158 -0.09 -1.62 14.84
C VAL A 158 1.38 -2.04 14.87
N THR A 159 1.74 -3.24 14.39
CA THR A 159 3.16 -3.64 14.34
C THR A 159 3.99 -2.73 13.46
N GLY A 160 3.46 -2.31 12.31
CA GLY A 160 4.09 -1.35 11.41
C GLY A 160 4.28 0.04 12.03
N PHE A 161 3.38 0.45 12.92
CA PHE A 161 3.49 1.68 13.69
C PHE A 161 4.59 1.59 14.76
N TYR A 162 4.65 0.53 15.56
CA TYR A 162 5.65 0.39 16.64
C TYR A 162 7.05 -0.01 16.13
N PHE A 163 7.15 -0.98 15.23
CA PHE A 163 8.43 -1.57 14.80
C PHE A 163 8.95 -1.02 13.46
N GLY A 164 8.10 -0.31 12.70
CA GLY A 164 8.49 0.30 11.44
C GLY A 164 8.61 -0.69 10.30
N SER A 165 9.08 -0.20 9.15
CA SER A 165 9.26 -1.01 7.95
C SER A 165 10.35 -2.08 8.08
N SER A 166 11.22 -2.05 9.11
CA SER A 166 12.33 -3.00 9.24
C SER A 166 11.90 -4.47 9.43
N MET A 167 10.71 -4.71 9.98
CA MET A 167 10.11 -6.04 10.04
C MET A 167 9.53 -6.48 8.68
N GLY A 168 8.99 -5.54 7.89
CA GLY A 168 8.41 -5.83 6.58
C GLY A 168 9.45 -5.96 5.46
N SER A 169 10.55 -5.20 5.51
CA SER A 169 11.64 -5.29 4.54
C SER A 169 12.42 -6.61 4.69
N LYS A 170 12.64 -7.09 5.92
CA LYS A 170 13.24 -8.43 6.15
C LYS A 170 12.42 -9.56 5.54
N ALA A 171 11.09 -9.48 5.59
CA ALA A 171 10.22 -10.51 4.99
C ALA A 171 10.25 -10.48 3.46
N LYS A 172 10.43 -9.30 2.84
CA LYS A 172 10.62 -9.17 1.39
C LYS A 172 12.01 -9.63 0.93
N ASP A 173 13.04 -9.33 1.71
CA ASP A 173 14.42 -9.75 1.41
C ASP A 173 14.58 -11.28 1.50
N GLN A 174 13.90 -11.93 2.45
CA GLN A 174 13.89 -13.40 2.55
C GLN A 174 13.22 -14.06 1.34
N HIS A 175 12.06 -13.54 0.89
CA HIS A 175 11.40 -14.06 -0.31
C HIS A 175 12.21 -13.80 -1.60
N HIS A 176 13.04 -12.76 -1.64
CA HIS A 176 13.92 -12.50 -2.77
C HIS A 176 15.16 -13.41 -2.78
N GLN A 177 15.67 -13.77 -1.59
CA GLN A 177 16.82 -14.68 -1.46
C GLN A 177 16.47 -16.14 -1.75
N GLU A 178 15.30 -16.62 -1.36
CA GLU A 178 14.87 -18.01 -1.64
C GLU A 178 14.61 -18.27 -3.14
N GLY A 179 14.29 -17.23 -3.91
CA GLY A 179 14.14 -17.31 -5.38
C GLY A 179 15.46 -17.31 -6.15
N LEU A 180 16.59 -17.01 -5.48
CA LEU A 180 17.94 -16.96 -6.07
C LEU A 180 18.82 -18.16 -5.66
N SER A 181 18.32 -19.04 -4.79
CA SER A 181 19.02 -20.26 -4.36
C SER A 181 18.56 -21.54 -5.09
N ILE A 182 17.74 -21.40 -6.13
CA ILE A 182 17.40 -22.50 -7.05
C ILE A 182 18.00 -22.16 -8.42
N ASP A 183 19.32 -22.26 -8.51
CA ASP A 183 20.08 -22.47 -9.74
C ASP A 183 21.30 -23.34 -9.41
#